data_AF-A0A498SVZ6-F1
#
_entry.id   AF-A0A498SVZ6-F1
#
_cell.length_a   1.000
_cell.length_b   1.000
_cell.length_c   1.000
_cell.angle_alpha   90.00
_cell.angle_beta   90.00
_cell.angle_gamma   90.00
#
_symmetry.space_group_name_H-M   'P 1'
#
loop_
_entity.id
_entity.type
_entity.pdbx_description
1 polymer ?
#
loop_
_entity_poly.entity_id
_entity_poly.type
_entity_poly.pdbx_seq_one_letter_code
_entity_poly.pdbx_strand_id
1 'polypeptide(L)'
;KENFGYDLAALILQIGRDHGVPPYTVWREYCGGSKIQSFNDLLDDLIGGIELIEELAKMYKTVDDMDLFLLGLAEKPSQGALLGPTFSCIVSLQFQKTKEGDRYWYENDLAQSGFTKEQLTEIRKTTMAKILCNNVEYFDVLQPNLFELSNDYDNYPIYCNETLRIDMDINKWLDDLNDKIEMPLTEETIEREIEIAIKEIKQRRKRERRNIRKNQDLFKAGDPLLSYAKMMQPKDVAVAISRASDVFLQATKN
;
A
#
# COMPACT_ATOMS: atom_id res chain seq x y z
N LYS A 1 -22.91 26.37 -5.18
CA LYS A 1 -22.16 25.40 -4.35
C LYS A 1 -21.85 26.11 -3.05
N GLU A 2 -22.48 25.74 -1.96
CA GLU A 2 -22.16 26.29 -0.64
C GLU A 2 -20.76 25.80 -0.23
N ASN A 3 -19.86 26.72 0.08
CA ASN A 3 -18.54 26.41 0.62
C ASN A 3 -18.71 26.14 2.12
N PHE A 4 -18.85 24.88 2.50
CA PHE A 4 -18.68 24.48 3.90
C PHE A 4 -17.19 24.36 4.20
N GLY A 5 -16.68 25.23 5.07
CA GLY A 5 -15.35 25.11 5.65
C GLY A 5 -15.41 24.14 6.83
N TYR A 6 -14.86 22.94 6.66
CA TYR A 6 -14.74 21.98 7.75
C TYR A 6 -13.47 22.24 8.56
N ASP A 7 -13.57 22.07 9.88
CA ASP A 7 -12.41 22.02 10.76
C ASP A 7 -11.82 20.60 10.71
N LEU A 8 -10.63 20.47 10.12
CA LEU A 8 -9.95 19.19 9.97
C LEU A 8 -9.54 18.60 11.32
N ALA A 9 -9.12 19.42 12.29
CA ALA A 9 -8.72 18.93 13.61
C ALA A 9 -9.93 18.38 14.36
N ALA A 10 -11.04 19.11 14.38
CA ALA A 10 -12.30 18.64 14.97
C ALA A 10 -12.79 17.35 14.30
N LEU A 11 -12.65 17.24 12.98
CA LEU A 11 -13.01 16.02 12.25
C LEU A 11 -12.13 14.84 12.65
N ILE A 12 -10.81 15.00 12.75
CA ILE A 12 -9.90 13.92 13.16
C ILE A 12 -10.21 13.44 14.58
N LEU A 13 -10.47 14.36 15.52
CA LEU A 13 -10.90 14.01 16.88
C LEU A 13 -12.20 13.19 16.85
N GLN A 14 -13.18 13.63 16.07
CA GLN A 14 -14.45 12.92 15.96
C GLN A 14 -14.28 11.53 15.31
N ILE A 15 -13.42 11.40 14.30
CA ILE A 15 -13.06 10.12 13.68
C ILE A 15 -12.38 9.20 14.68
N GLY A 16 -11.47 9.71 15.52
CA GLY A 16 -10.82 8.92 16.56
C GLY A 16 -11.83 8.34 17.55
N ARG A 17 -12.80 9.15 17.98
CA ARG A 17 -13.89 8.72 18.88
C ARG A 17 -14.82 7.71 18.22
N ASP A 18 -15.18 7.91 16.95
CA ASP A 18 -16.01 6.99 16.17
C ASP A 18 -15.33 5.61 15.99
N HIS A 19 -14.02 5.60 15.75
CA HIS A 19 -13.23 4.36 15.66
C HIS A 19 -12.90 3.73 17.03
N GLY A 20 -13.32 4.34 18.14
CA GLY A 20 -13.02 3.85 19.48
C GLY A 20 -11.52 3.83 19.80
N VAL A 21 -10.75 4.79 19.27
CA VAL A 21 -9.32 4.91 19.54
C VAL A 21 -9.12 5.14 21.05
N PRO A 22 -8.30 4.33 21.74
CA PRO A 22 -8.04 4.53 23.15
C PRO A 22 -7.46 5.92 23.46
N PRO A 23 -7.70 6.45 24.68
CA PRO A 23 -7.16 7.72 25.13
C PRO A 23 -5.62 7.79 25.09
N TYR A 24 -5.08 9.01 25.15
CA TYR A 24 -3.64 9.25 25.20
C TYR A 24 -2.95 8.48 26.34
N THR A 25 -3.55 8.43 27.53
CA THR A 25 -2.97 7.77 28.71
C THR A 25 -2.68 6.29 28.47
N VAL A 26 -3.58 5.58 27.79
CA VAL A 26 -3.44 4.16 27.43
C VAL A 26 -2.27 3.94 26.47
N TRP A 27 -2.18 4.77 25.43
CA TRP A 27 -1.11 4.67 24.44
C TRP A 27 0.25 5.04 24.99
N ARG A 28 0.31 6.08 25.82
CA ARG A 28 1.54 6.49 26.49
C ARG A 28 2.08 5.35 27.37
N GLU A 29 1.23 4.74 28.19
CA GLU A 29 1.63 3.61 29.05
C GLU A 29 2.07 2.39 28.20
N TYR A 30 1.34 2.08 27.13
CA TYR A 30 1.73 1.04 26.17
C TYR A 30 3.11 1.30 25.55
N CYS A 31 3.42 2.56 25.25
CA CYS A 31 4.69 3.00 24.69
C CYS A 31 5.79 3.20 25.74
N GLY A 32 5.60 2.74 26.98
CA GLY A 32 6.60 2.74 28.04
C GLY A 32 6.69 4.04 28.83
N GLY A 33 5.77 4.98 28.62
CA GLY A 33 5.64 6.19 29.42
C GLY A 33 5.06 5.92 30.81
N SER A 34 5.30 6.85 31.73
CA SER A 34 4.72 6.79 33.08
C SER A 34 3.19 6.95 33.04
N LYS A 35 2.50 6.31 33.99
CA LYS A 35 1.06 6.45 34.18
C LYS A 35 0.72 7.86 34.64
N ILE A 36 -0.21 8.49 33.95
CA ILE A 36 -0.77 9.80 34.28
C ILE A 36 -1.98 9.60 35.19
N GLN A 37 -2.01 10.31 36.33
CA GLN A 37 -3.12 10.32 37.28
C GLN A 37 -3.75 11.71 37.39
N SER A 38 -3.01 12.76 37.06
CA SER A 38 -3.46 14.15 37.12
C SER A 38 -2.96 14.94 35.93
N PHE A 39 -3.65 16.04 35.59
CA PHE A 39 -3.22 16.93 34.51
C PHE A 39 -1.82 17.52 34.77
N ASN A 40 -1.42 17.68 36.05
CA ASN A 40 -0.09 18.19 36.40
C ASN A 40 1.04 17.22 36.05
N ASP A 41 0.75 15.93 35.90
CA ASP A 41 1.78 14.93 35.55
C ASP A 41 2.31 15.14 34.11
N LEU A 42 1.62 15.97 33.32
CA LEU A 42 1.95 16.31 31.93
C LEU A 42 2.89 17.51 31.78
N LEU A 43 3.24 18.21 32.88
CA LEU A 43 3.97 19.48 32.85
C LEU A 43 5.29 19.39 32.07
N ASP A 44 6.02 18.30 32.29
CA ASP A 44 7.31 18.09 31.66
C ASP A 44 7.20 17.47 30.26
N ASP A 45 6.04 16.93 29.89
CA ASP A 45 5.85 16.20 28.64
C ASP A 45 5.30 17.05 27.51
N LEU A 46 4.51 18.10 27.80
CA LEU A 46 3.81 18.86 26.77
C LEU A 46 4.48 20.20 26.43
N ILE A 47 4.42 20.56 25.15
CA ILE A 47 4.74 21.90 24.65
C ILE A 47 3.68 22.86 25.22
N GLY A 48 4.12 23.96 25.83
CA GLY A 48 3.24 24.95 26.46
C GLY A 48 3.02 24.76 27.96
N GLY A 49 3.43 23.63 28.54
CA GLY A 49 3.46 23.41 29.99
C GLY A 49 2.13 23.76 30.69
N ILE A 50 2.18 24.70 31.64
CA ILE A 50 1.05 25.07 32.50
C ILE A 50 -0.15 25.60 31.71
N GLU A 51 0.06 26.46 30.71
CA GLU A 51 -1.05 27.11 29.99
C GLU A 51 -1.92 26.08 29.25
N LEU A 52 -1.29 25.14 28.55
CA LEU A 52 -2.01 24.07 27.86
C LEU A 52 -2.74 23.16 28.86
N ILE A 53 -2.11 22.85 29.99
CA ILE A 53 -2.69 22.01 31.04
C ILE A 53 -3.96 22.65 31.63
N GLU A 54 -3.96 23.98 31.84
CA GLU A 54 -5.14 24.70 32.29
C GLU A 54 -6.30 24.63 31.29
N GLU A 55 -6.02 24.74 29.99
CA GLU A 55 -7.05 24.59 28.95
C GLU A 55 -7.56 23.16 28.83
N LEU A 56 -6.68 22.17 28.93
CA LEU A 56 -7.06 20.75 28.94
C LEU A 56 -7.96 20.44 30.13
N ALA A 57 -7.67 20.97 31.32
CA ALA A 57 -8.48 20.79 32.52
C ALA A 57 -9.86 21.47 32.43
N LYS A 58 -10.02 22.49 31.57
CA LYS A 58 -11.34 23.09 31.27
C LYS A 58 -12.15 22.25 30.28
N MET A 59 -11.47 21.58 29.34
CA MET A 59 -12.13 20.82 28.26
C MET A 59 -12.45 19.37 28.64
N TYR A 60 -11.57 18.70 29.37
CA TYR A 60 -11.71 17.29 29.74
C TYR A 60 -12.02 17.14 31.23
N LYS A 61 -12.90 16.20 31.57
CA LYS A 61 -13.27 15.93 32.98
C LYS A 61 -12.15 15.18 33.70
N THR A 62 -11.52 14.25 33.02
CA THR A 62 -10.44 13.41 33.56
C THR A 62 -9.32 13.28 32.55
N VAL A 63 -8.12 12.92 33.01
CA VAL A 63 -6.97 12.63 32.13
C VAL A 63 -7.23 11.44 31.19
N ASP A 64 -8.14 10.55 31.59
CA ASP A 64 -8.51 9.36 30.81
C ASP A 64 -9.48 9.68 29.67
N ASP A 65 -9.98 10.91 29.56
CA ASP A 65 -10.83 11.35 28.45
C ASP A 65 -10.03 12.03 27.31
N MET A 66 -8.73 12.25 27.49
CA MET A 66 -7.91 13.01 26.55
C MET A 66 -7.66 12.26 25.25
N ASP A 67 -8.08 12.86 24.13
CA ASP A 67 -7.91 12.28 22.80
C ASP A 67 -6.43 12.13 22.44
N LEU A 68 -6.06 10.93 21.94
CA LEU A 68 -4.69 10.60 21.51
C LEU A 68 -4.13 11.62 20.50
N PHE A 69 -4.94 12.03 19.52
CA PHE A 69 -4.49 12.90 18.45
C PHE A 69 -4.01 14.27 18.97
N LEU A 70 -4.77 14.84 19.90
CA LEU A 70 -4.46 16.15 20.49
C LEU A 70 -3.17 16.09 21.30
N LEU A 71 -3.07 15.12 22.22
CA LEU A 71 -1.95 15.06 23.16
C LEU A 71 -0.67 14.56 22.50
N GLY A 72 -0.75 13.67 21.52
CA GLY A 72 0.43 13.23 20.77
C GLY A 72 1.04 14.32 19.89
N LEU A 73 0.25 15.32 19.45
CA LEU A 73 0.77 16.53 18.79
C LEU A 73 1.34 17.54 19.80
N ALA A 74 0.77 17.60 21.00
CA ALA A 74 1.22 18.50 22.05
C ALA A 74 2.46 18.00 22.79
N GLU A 75 2.82 16.72 22.65
CA GLU A 75 3.97 16.12 23.30
C GLU A 75 5.29 16.70 22.77
N LYS A 76 6.23 17.01 23.66
CA LYS A 76 7.54 17.56 23.32
C LYS A 76 8.27 16.57 22.40
N PRO A 77 8.83 17.03 21.26
CA PRO A 77 9.55 16.16 20.36
C PRO A 77 10.78 15.54 21.02
N SER A 78 11.07 14.30 20.64
CA SER A 78 12.33 13.66 21.03
C SER A 78 13.52 14.35 20.34
N GLN A 79 14.72 14.26 20.92
CA GLN A 79 15.89 14.90 20.35
C GLN A 79 16.15 14.43 18.91
N GLY A 80 16.19 15.37 17.96
CA GLY A 80 16.38 15.08 16.53
C GLY A 80 15.13 14.54 15.82
N ALA A 81 13.98 14.48 16.48
CA ALA A 81 12.70 14.04 15.90
C ALA A 81 11.69 15.20 15.83
N LEU A 82 10.69 15.04 14.97
CA LEU A 82 9.53 15.94 14.90
C LEU A 82 8.39 15.53 15.86
N LEU A 83 8.39 14.27 16.31
CA LEU A 83 7.31 13.69 17.09
C LEU A 83 7.75 13.46 18.54
N GLY A 84 6.79 13.56 19.46
CA GLY A 84 6.98 13.13 20.85
C GLY A 84 7.13 11.61 20.98
N PRO A 85 7.54 11.11 22.16
CA PRO A 85 7.76 9.68 22.41
C PRO A 85 6.57 8.77 22.05
N THR A 86 5.34 9.17 22.38
CA THR A 86 4.14 8.36 22.16
C THR A 86 3.84 8.19 20.67
N PHE A 87 3.84 9.29 19.90
CA PHE A 87 3.67 9.22 18.45
C PHE A 87 4.84 8.55 17.74
N SER A 88 6.07 8.77 18.21
CA SER A 88 7.25 8.08 17.67
C SER A 88 7.13 6.57 17.82
N CYS A 89 6.69 6.08 18.99
CA CYS A 89 6.42 4.67 19.24
C CYS A 89 5.35 4.10 18.29
N ILE A 90 4.19 4.74 18.19
CA ILE A 90 3.08 4.28 17.34
C ILE A 90 3.50 4.22 15.87
N VAL A 91 4.11 5.30 15.37
CA VAL A 91 4.56 5.41 13.98
C VAL A 91 5.66 4.39 13.69
N SER A 92 6.64 4.25 14.58
CA SER A 92 7.73 3.28 14.42
C SER A 92 7.22 1.85 14.40
N LEU A 93 6.29 1.49 15.29
CA LEU A 93 5.68 0.16 15.31
C LEU A 93 4.92 -0.14 14.01
N GLN A 94 4.21 0.85 13.45
CA GLN A 94 3.51 0.68 12.19
C GLN A 94 4.49 0.51 11.02
N PHE A 95 5.53 1.35 10.93
CA PHE A 95 6.56 1.21 9.88
C PHE A 95 7.32 -0.11 10.00
N GLN A 96 7.65 -0.54 11.21
CA GLN A 96 8.30 -1.83 11.45
C GLN A 96 7.42 -2.98 10.96
N LYS A 97 6.14 -3.01 11.35
CA LYS A 97 5.20 -4.06 10.91
C LYS A 97 5.01 -4.06 9.40
N THR A 98 4.96 -2.90 8.76
CA THR A 98 4.87 -2.80 7.30
C THR A 98 6.14 -3.34 6.63
N LYS A 99 7.32 -2.97 7.14
CA LYS A 99 8.62 -3.45 6.60
C LYS A 99 8.78 -4.97 6.77
N GLU A 100 8.58 -5.47 7.99
CA GLU A 100 8.80 -6.90 8.30
C GLU A 100 7.67 -7.80 7.76
N GLY A 101 6.45 -7.26 7.64
CA GLY A 101 5.29 -7.99 7.13
C GLY A 101 5.18 -8.03 5.61
N ASP A 102 5.97 -7.23 4.89
CA ASP A 102 5.96 -7.20 3.42
C ASP A 102 6.98 -8.17 2.83
N ARG A 103 6.49 -9.24 2.20
CA ARG A 103 7.32 -10.20 1.48
C ARG A 103 8.14 -9.55 0.35
N TYR A 104 7.62 -8.48 -0.24
CA TYR A 104 8.25 -7.74 -1.33
C TYR A 104 9.00 -6.50 -0.85
N TRP A 105 9.24 -6.36 0.45
CA TRP A 105 10.13 -5.32 0.95
C TRP A 105 11.48 -5.43 0.24
N TYR A 106 11.92 -4.33 -0.37
CA TYR A 106 12.99 -4.38 -1.38
C TYR A 106 14.32 -4.93 -0.85
N GLU A 107 14.60 -4.81 0.45
CA GLU A 107 15.83 -5.34 1.07
C GLU A 107 15.74 -6.82 1.47
N ASN A 108 14.58 -7.46 1.33
CA ASN A 108 14.42 -8.85 1.71
C ASN A 108 15.20 -9.77 0.76
N ASP A 109 15.97 -10.68 1.35
CA ASP A 109 16.70 -11.73 0.63
C ASP A 109 15.85 -13.02 0.54
N LEU A 110 14.64 -12.87 -0.01
CA LEU A 110 13.77 -14.02 -0.29
C LEU A 110 13.99 -14.41 -1.75
N ALA A 111 14.57 -15.59 -1.99
CA ALA A 111 15.11 -16.02 -3.29
C ALA A 111 14.17 -15.89 -4.52
N GLN A 112 12.86 -15.78 -4.32
CA GLN A 112 11.88 -15.60 -5.41
C GLN A 112 11.40 -14.16 -5.62
N SER A 113 11.67 -13.24 -4.68
CA SER A 113 11.15 -11.87 -4.70
C SER A 113 12.16 -10.78 -4.31
N GLY A 114 13.37 -11.17 -3.92
CA GLY A 114 14.44 -10.24 -3.55
C GLY A 114 15.24 -9.73 -4.75
N PHE A 115 15.75 -8.51 -4.62
CA PHE A 115 16.75 -7.97 -5.54
C PHE A 115 18.13 -8.58 -5.30
N THR A 116 18.95 -8.67 -6.34
CA THR A 116 20.37 -9.07 -6.18
C THR A 116 21.14 -8.01 -5.39
N LYS A 117 22.29 -8.38 -4.82
CA LYS A 117 23.16 -7.42 -4.09
C LYS A 117 23.61 -6.25 -4.96
N GLU A 118 23.81 -6.49 -6.26
CA GLU A 118 24.18 -5.46 -7.23
C GLU A 118 23.01 -4.49 -7.45
N GLN A 119 21.81 -5.03 -7.67
CA GLN A 119 20.59 -4.22 -7.82
C GLN A 119 20.31 -3.39 -6.56
N LEU A 120 20.47 -3.97 -5.35
CA LEU A 120 20.32 -3.25 -4.09
C LEU A 120 21.32 -2.09 -3.93
N THR A 121 22.54 -2.28 -4.40
CA THR A 121 23.57 -1.24 -4.36
C THR A 121 23.18 -0.06 -5.25
N GLU A 122 22.58 -0.34 -6.41
CA GLU A 122 22.07 0.69 -7.31
C GLU A 122 20.81 1.39 -6.77
N ILE A 123 19.86 0.65 -6.18
CA ILE A 123 18.67 1.22 -5.52
C ILE A 123 19.04 2.20 -4.40
N ARG A 124 20.06 1.87 -3.59
CA ARG A 124 20.51 2.71 -2.47
C ARG A 124 21.12 4.06 -2.88
N LYS A 125 21.44 4.25 -4.17
CA LYS A 125 21.93 5.53 -4.70
C LYS A 125 20.81 6.53 -4.98
N THR A 126 19.55 6.10 -4.95
CA THR A 126 18.39 6.95 -5.23
C THR A 126 18.11 7.89 -4.06
N THR A 127 17.96 9.18 -4.35
CA THR A 127 17.47 10.20 -3.39
C THR A 127 16.28 10.94 -3.98
N MET A 128 15.45 11.56 -3.14
CA MET A 128 14.31 12.35 -3.62
C MET A 128 14.77 13.52 -4.51
N ALA A 129 15.91 14.14 -4.20
CA ALA A 129 16.50 15.19 -5.04
C ALA A 129 16.80 14.68 -6.46
N LYS A 130 17.36 13.48 -6.60
CA LYS A 130 17.62 12.88 -7.94
C LYS A 130 16.32 12.63 -8.71
N ILE A 131 15.31 12.07 -8.04
CA ILE A 131 14.00 11.81 -8.66
C ILE A 131 13.42 13.11 -9.22
N LEU A 132 13.48 14.19 -8.45
CA LEU A 132 12.99 15.50 -8.90
C LEU A 132 13.84 16.06 -10.04
N CYS A 133 15.17 16.07 -9.93
CA CYS A 133 16.10 16.53 -10.98
C CYS A 133 15.93 15.81 -12.33
N ASN A 134 15.52 14.54 -12.31
CA ASN A 134 15.38 13.73 -13.53
C ASN A 134 14.00 13.85 -14.18
N ASN A 135 12.97 14.19 -13.41
CA ASN A 135 11.58 14.14 -13.87
C ASN A 135 10.90 15.51 -13.92
N VAL A 136 11.50 16.56 -13.37
CA VAL A 136 10.92 17.91 -13.33
C VAL A 136 11.85 18.89 -14.02
N GLU A 137 11.37 19.47 -15.14
CA GLU A 137 12.15 20.37 -16.00
C GLU A 137 12.56 21.66 -15.29
N TYR A 138 11.77 22.14 -14.33
CA TYR A 138 11.96 23.45 -13.68
C TYR A 138 12.84 23.40 -12.43
N PHE A 139 13.29 22.22 -12.01
CA PHE A 139 14.16 22.05 -10.86
C PHE A 139 15.61 21.90 -11.32
N ASP A 140 16.27 23.04 -11.54
CA ASP A 140 17.69 23.08 -11.92
C ASP A 140 18.64 23.05 -10.72
N VAL A 141 18.18 23.50 -9.54
CA VAL A 141 18.97 23.64 -8.32
C VAL A 141 18.17 23.08 -7.14
N LEU A 142 18.72 22.07 -6.47
CA LEU A 142 18.11 21.41 -5.32
C LEU A 142 19.17 21.05 -4.27
N GLN A 143 18.77 21.03 -2.99
CA GLN A 143 19.61 20.51 -1.92
C GLN A 143 19.62 18.97 -1.94
N PRO A 144 20.75 18.31 -1.63
CA PRO A 144 20.84 16.85 -1.63
C PRO A 144 19.85 16.15 -0.67
N ASN A 145 19.70 16.66 0.57
CA ASN A 145 18.77 16.15 1.57
C ASN A 145 17.49 16.98 1.56
N LEU A 146 16.54 16.63 0.68
CA LEU A 146 15.34 17.43 0.44
C LEU A 146 14.42 17.60 1.67
N PHE A 147 14.40 16.62 2.58
CA PHE A 147 13.58 16.67 3.79
C PHE A 147 14.22 17.46 4.94
N GLU A 148 15.45 17.92 4.75
CA GLU A 148 16.15 18.82 5.67
C GLU A 148 16.14 20.24 5.12
N LEU A 149 16.21 21.22 6.02
CA LEU A 149 16.41 22.61 5.62
C LEU A 149 17.78 22.75 4.95
N SER A 150 17.81 23.55 3.89
CA SER A 150 19.07 23.91 3.24
C SER A 150 19.95 24.73 4.19
N ASN A 151 21.26 24.57 4.07
CA ASN A 151 22.24 25.36 4.82
C ASN A 151 23.48 25.62 3.96
N ASP A 152 24.36 26.52 4.42
CA ASP A 152 25.56 26.91 3.68
C ASP A 152 26.74 25.91 3.79
N TYR A 153 26.50 24.72 4.38
CA TYR A 153 27.53 23.73 4.68
C TYR A 153 27.34 22.44 3.87
N ASP A 154 26.60 21.47 4.41
CA ASP A 154 26.52 20.11 3.88
C ASP A 154 25.23 19.87 3.08
N ASN A 155 24.26 20.79 3.17
CA ASN A 155 22.97 20.70 2.45
C ASN A 155 22.67 21.98 1.65
N TYR A 156 23.70 22.57 1.04
CA TYR A 156 23.50 23.71 0.14
C TYR A 156 22.89 23.25 -1.19
N PRO A 157 22.03 24.05 -1.81
CA PRO A 157 21.47 23.70 -3.12
C PRO A 157 22.57 23.66 -4.19
N ILE A 158 22.60 22.57 -4.96
CA ILE A 158 23.54 22.36 -6.06
C ILE A 158 22.77 22.15 -7.37
N TYR A 159 23.45 22.38 -8.49
CA TYR A 159 22.84 22.16 -9.79
C TYR A 159 22.61 20.67 -10.04
N CYS A 160 21.46 20.31 -10.62
CA CYS A 160 21.13 18.92 -10.91
C CYS A 160 22.11 18.24 -11.88
N ASN A 161 22.81 19.01 -12.73
CA ASN A 161 23.86 18.51 -13.61
C ASN A 161 25.16 18.12 -12.87
N GLU A 162 25.36 18.60 -11.64
CA GLU A 162 26.50 18.33 -10.79
C GLU A 162 26.15 17.21 -9.81
N THR A 163 26.58 15.98 -10.11
CA THR A 163 26.59 14.82 -9.20
C THR A 163 25.21 14.24 -8.79
N LEU A 164 24.14 15.04 -8.79
CA LEU A 164 22.77 14.59 -8.52
C LEU A 164 22.18 13.77 -9.68
N ARG A 165 22.72 13.90 -10.89
CA ARG A 165 22.37 13.08 -12.06
C ARG A 165 23.13 11.75 -12.17
N ILE A 166 23.89 11.32 -11.16
CA ILE A 166 24.43 9.95 -11.16
C ILE A 166 23.26 8.99 -10.97
N ASP A 167 22.77 8.49 -12.10
CA ASP A 167 21.64 7.60 -12.21
C ASP A 167 21.99 6.18 -11.76
N MET A 168 20.93 5.45 -11.42
CA MET A 168 20.98 4.02 -11.14
C MET A 168 21.52 3.27 -12.37
N ASP A 169 22.51 2.40 -12.20
CA ASP A 169 22.98 1.56 -13.30
C ASP A 169 21.97 0.44 -13.59
N ILE A 170 21.08 0.68 -14.56
CA ILE A 170 20.05 -0.28 -14.97
C ILE A 170 20.61 -1.54 -15.63
N ASN A 171 21.91 -1.57 -15.99
CA ASN A 171 22.52 -2.78 -16.54
C ASN A 171 22.54 -3.93 -15.53
N LYS A 172 22.36 -3.65 -14.22
CA LYS A 172 22.23 -4.65 -13.16
C LYS A 172 20.91 -5.44 -13.19
N TRP A 173 19.98 -5.06 -14.06
CA TRP A 173 18.71 -5.76 -14.31
C TRP A 173 18.70 -6.51 -15.65
N LEU A 174 19.82 -6.53 -16.38
CA LEU A 174 19.92 -7.35 -17.58
C LEU A 174 19.97 -8.82 -17.18
N ASP A 175 18.96 -9.58 -17.62
CA ASP A 175 18.97 -11.03 -17.51
C ASP A 175 20.11 -11.60 -18.38
N ASP A 176 20.81 -12.61 -17.88
CA ASP A 176 21.80 -13.33 -18.68
C ASP A 176 21.07 -14.15 -19.75
N LEU A 177 21.02 -13.61 -20.97
CA LEU A 177 20.41 -14.27 -22.13
C LEU A 177 21.11 -15.59 -22.52
N ASN A 178 22.25 -15.92 -21.90
CA ASN A 178 22.93 -17.20 -22.12
C ASN A 178 22.29 -18.35 -21.34
N ASP A 179 21.58 -18.06 -20.24
CA ASP A 179 20.60 -18.98 -19.66
C ASP A 179 19.37 -18.94 -20.56
N LYS A 180 19.50 -19.56 -21.74
CA LYS A 180 18.34 -19.86 -22.58
C LYS A 180 17.36 -20.57 -21.66
N ILE A 181 16.23 -19.93 -21.40
CA ILE A 181 15.06 -20.62 -20.89
C ILE A 181 14.73 -21.64 -21.97
N GLU A 182 15.30 -22.84 -21.85
CA GLU A 182 14.89 -23.98 -22.64
C GLU A 182 13.45 -24.21 -22.20
N MET A 183 12.51 -23.65 -22.97
CA MET A 183 11.12 -24.03 -22.83
C MET A 183 11.13 -25.55 -23.05
N PRO A 184 10.82 -26.36 -22.03
CA PRO A 184 10.87 -27.81 -22.15
C PRO A 184 9.76 -28.33 -23.08
N LEU A 185 8.98 -27.42 -23.67
CA LEU A 185 7.86 -27.65 -24.53
C LEU A 185 8.23 -27.21 -25.94
N THR A 186 8.10 -28.13 -26.87
CA THR A 186 8.15 -27.82 -28.30
C THR A 186 6.81 -27.22 -28.74
N GLU A 187 6.81 -26.45 -29.82
CA GLU A 187 5.59 -25.94 -30.45
C GLU A 187 4.59 -27.09 -30.74
N GLU A 188 5.10 -28.23 -31.21
CA GLU A 188 4.32 -29.45 -31.45
C GLU A 188 3.65 -29.98 -30.17
N THR A 189 4.33 -29.93 -29.03
CA THR A 189 3.74 -30.32 -27.74
C THR A 189 2.59 -29.38 -27.36
N ILE A 190 2.76 -28.07 -27.54
CA ILE A 190 1.73 -27.07 -27.22
C ILE A 190 0.51 -27.25 -28.12
N GLU A 191 0.72 -27.40 -29.43
CA GLU A 191 -0.36 -27.61 -30.40
C GLU A 191 -1.16 -28.88 -30.06
N ARG A 192 -0.45 -29.99 -29.78
CA ARG A 192 -1.08 -31.25 -29.42
C ARG A 192 -1.94 -31.14 -28.16
N GLU A 193 -1.43 -30.51 -27.09
CA GLU A 193 -2.20 -30.35 -25.84
C GLU A 193 -3.43 -29.45 -26.04
N ILE A 194 -3.31 -28.38 -26.83
CA ILE A 194 -4.46 -27.52 -27.18
C ILE A 194 -5.50 -28.30 -27.99
N GLU A 195 -5.09 -29.12 -28.96
CA GLU A 195 -6.02 -29.95 -29.75
C GLU A 195 -6.78 -30.95 -28.88
N ILE A 196 -6.07 -31.62 -27.97
CA ILE A 196 -6.67 -32.55 -27.00
C ILE A 196 -7.69 -31.80 -26.13
N ALA A 197 -7.30 -30.67 -25.55
CA ALA A 197 -8.17 -29.83 -24.71
C ALA A 197 -9.44 -29.37 -25.46
N ILE A 198 -9.31 -28.91 -26.71
CA ILE A 198 -10.45 -28.52 -27.55
C ILE A 198 -11.40 -29.70 -27.76
N LYS A 199 -10.86 -30.89 -28.06
CA LYS A 199 -11.66 -32.11 -28.28
C LYS A 199 -12.42 -32.51 -27.02
N GLU A 200 -11.77 -32.47 -25.86
CA GLU A 200 -12.38 -32.79 -24.58
C GLU A 200 -13.47 -31.80 -24.19
N ILE A 201 -13.22 -30.49 -24.33
CA ILE A 201 -14.22 -29.45 -24.05
C ILE A 201 -15.42 -29.58 -24.99
N LYS A 202 -15.19 -29.89 -26.27
CA LYS A 202 -16.27 -30.13 -27.22
C LYS A 202 -17.14 -31.31 -26.79
N GLN A 203 -16.52 -32.39 -26.30
CA GLN A 203 -17.25 -33.53 -25.74
C GLN A 203 -17.98 -33.18 -24.43
N ARG A 204 -17.33 -32.42 -23.52
CA ARG A 204 -17.91 -31.95 -22.25
C ARG A 204 -19.15 -31.09 -22.50
N ARG A 205 -19.04 -30.08 -23.36
CA ARG A 205 -20.17 -29.21 -23.75
C ARG A 205 -21.31 -30.00 -24.40
N LYS A 206 -21.00 -31.05 -25.18
CA LYS A 206 -22.04 -31.92 -25.76
C LYS A 206 -22.78 -32.72 -24.68
N ARG A 207 -22.08 -33.19 -23.66
CA ARG A 207 -22.65 -33.88 -22.48
C ARG A 207 -23.49 -32.92 -21.64
N GLU A 208 -22.94 -31.76 -21.29
CA GLU A 208 -23.64 -30.70 -20.54
C GLU A 208 -24.92 -30.28 -21.26
N ARG A 209 -24.87 -30.00 -22.56
CA ARG A 209 -26.08 -29.67 -23.35
C ARG A 209 -27.14 -30.76 -23.31
N ARG A 210 -26.76 -32.04 -23.33
CA ARG A 210 -27.71 -33.16 -23.21
C ARG A 210 -28.32 -33.21 -21.81
N ASN A 211 -27.51 -33.05 -20.76
CA ASN A 211 -27.98 -33.06 -19.37
C ASN A 211 -28.90 -31.87 -19.10
N ILE A 212 -28.54 -30.67 -19.55
CA ILE A 212 -29.35 -29.46 -19.44
C ILE A 212 -30.69 -29.66 -20.16
N ARG A 213 -30.69 -30.16 -21.40
CA ARG A 213 -31.94 -30.43 -22.14
C ARG A 213 -32.83 -31.49 -21.51
N LYS A 214 -32.25 -32.45 -20.78
CA LYS A 214 -33.01 -33.50 -20.08
C LYS A 214 -33.64 -32.97 -18.78
N ASN A 215 -32.98 -32.01 -18.13
CA ASN A 215 -33.30 -31.56 -16.78
C ASN A 215 -33.87 -30.12 -16.72
N GLN A 216 -34.09 -29.47 -17.86
CA GLN A 216 -34.73 -28.15 -17.92
C GLN A 216 -36.05 -28.21 -18.67
N ASP A 217 -37.06 -27.58 -18.09
CA ASP A 217 -38.34 -27.33 -18.75
C ASP A 217 -38.21 -26.19 -19.77
N LEU A 218 -39.05 -26.25 -20.81
CA LEU A 218 -39.14 -25.21 -21.83
C LEU A 218 -39.87 -23.98 -21.27
N PHE A 219 -39.12 -22.96 -20.83
CA PHE A 219 -39.70 -21.68 -20.43
C PHE A 219 -40.31 -20.95 -21.63
N LYS A 220 -41.56 -20.50 -21.50
CA LYS A 220 -42.29 -19.78 -22.55
C LYS A 220 -42.09 -18.27 -22.43
N ALA A 221 -42.34 -17.55 -23.52
CA ALA A 221 -42.37 -16.09 -23.49
C ALA A 221 -43.43 -15.60 -22.49
N GLY A 222 -43.03 -14.75 -21.55
CA GLY A 222 -43.87 -14.28 -20.44
C GLY A 222 -43.50 -14.88 -19.07
N ASP A 223 -42.66 -15.92 -19.03
CA ASP A 223 -42.18 -16.48 -17.76
C ASP A 223 -41.22 -15.50 -17.05
N PRO A 224 -41.45 -15.16 -15.76
CA PRO A 224 -40.53 -14.32 -14.98
C PRO A 224 -39.10 -14.85 -14.95
N LEU A 225 -38.92 -16.17 -14.92
CA LEU A 225 -37.59 -16.80 -14.89
C LEU A 225 -36.84 -16.61 -16.21
N LEU A 226 -37.54 -16.66 -17.35
CA LEU A 226 -36.94 -16.41 -18.67
C LEU A 226 -36.51 -14.94 -18.81
N SER A 227 -37.32 -14.01 -18.30
CA SER A 227 -37.01 -12.58 -18.32
C SER A 227 -35.77 -12.27 -17.45
N TYR A 228 -35.72 -12.83 -16.25
CA TYR A 228 -34.56 -12.72 -15.36
C TYR A 228 -33.30 -13.32 -15.98
N ALA A 229 -33.39 -14.52 -16.58
CA ALA A 229 -32.24 -15.17 -17.22
C ALA A 229 -31.68 -14.36 -18.42
N LYS A 230 -32.54 -13.66 -19.17
CA LYS A 230 -32.10 -12.75 -20.25
C LYS A 230 -31.39 -11.51 -19.73
N MET A 231 -31.81 -10.98 -18.57
CA MET A 231 -31.11 -9.86 -17.91
C MET A 231 -29.73 -10.28 -17.39
N MET A 232 -29.59 -11.54 -16.98
CA MET A 232 -28.34 -12.13 -16.52
C MET A 232 -27.49 -12.74 -17.66
N GLN A 233 -27.85 -12.51 -18.92
CA GLN A 233 -27.11 -13.06 -20.05
C GLN A 233 -25.72 -12.41 -20.15
N PRO A 234 -24.64 -13.21 -20.22
CA PRO A 234 -23.30 -12.66 -20.36
C PRO A 234 -23.14 -11.95 -21.71
N LYS A 235 -22.34 -10.87 -21.71
CA LYS A 235 -21.92 -10.17 -22.94
C LYS A 235 -21.13 -11.13 -23.84
N ASP A 236 -21.22 -10.95 -25.17
CA ASP A 236 -20.53 -11.81 -26.13
C ASP A 236 -19.01 -11.86 -25.93
N VAL A 237 -18.41 -10.73 -25.54
CA VAL A 237 -16.97 -10.64 -25.20
C VAL A 237 -16.63 -11.54 -24.02
N ALA A 238 -17.45 -11.54 -22.95
CA ALA A 238 -17.24 -12.39 -21.80
C ALA A 238 -17.37 -13.88 -22.16
N VAL A 239 -18.28 -14.23 -23.06
CA VAL A 239 -18.42 -15.58 -23.60
C VAL A 239 -17.19 -15.99 -24.41
N ALA A 240 -16.65 -15.11 -25.24
CA ALA A 240 -15.45 -15.38 -26.04
C ALA A 240 -14.22 -15.63 -25.15
N ILE A 241 -13.99 -14.75 -24.16
CA ILE A 241 -12.90 -14.90 -23.18
C ILE A 241 -13.06 -16.21 -22.41
N SER A 242 -14.27 -16.47 -21.86
CA SER A 242 -14.55 -17.69 -21.12
C SER A 242 -14.27 -18.95 -21.96
N ARG A 243 -14.60 -18.94 -23.26
CA ARG A 243 -14.32 -20.09 -24.14
C ARG A 243 -12.85 -20.35 -24.36
N ALA A 244 -12.04 -19.30 -24.50
CA ALA A 244 -10.59 -19.41 -24.65
C ALA A 244 -9.94 -19.85 -23.33
N SER A 245 -10.30 -19.22 -22.22
CA SER A 245 -9.82 -19.57 -20.88
C SER A 245 -10.15 -21.02 -20.52
N ASP A 246 -11.32 -21.54 -20.90
CA ASP A 246 -11.71 -22.94 -20.71
C ASP A 246 -10.70 -23.90 -21.38
N VAL A 247 -10.28 -23.57 -22.61
CA VAL A 247 -9.32 -24.37 -23.40
C VAL A 247 -7.94 -24.32 -22.76
N PHE A 248 -7.46 -23.13 -22.42
CA PHE A 248 -6.16 -22.99 -21.77
C PHE A 248 -6.12 -23.73 -20.43
N LEU A 249 -7.15 -23.55 -19.59
CA LEU A 249 -7.25 -24.25 -18.32
C LEU A 249 -7.24 -25.77 -18.49
N GLN A 250 -7.90 -26.30 -19.53
CA GLN A 250 -7.91 -27.73 -19.79
C GLN A 250 -6.56 -28.22 -20.33
N ALA A 251 -5.89 -27.44 -21.18
CA ALA A 251 -4.57 -27.77 -21.72
C ALA A 251 -3.47 -27.73 -20.63
N THR A 252 -3.67 -26.96 -19.57
CA THR A 252 -2.72 -26.87 -18.44
C THR A 252 -3.03 -27.85 -17.30
N LYS A 253 -4.07 -28.69 -17.42
CA LYS A 253 -4.36 -29.73 -16.43
C LYS A 253 -3.41 -30.92 -16.64
N ASN A 254 -2.19 -30.76 -16.16
CA ASN A 254 -1.36 -31.88 -15.73
C ASN A 254 -1.62 -32.14 -14.24
#